data_AF-A0A8H8IQ50-F1
#
_entry.id   AF-A0A8H8IQ50-F1
#
_cell.length_a   1.000
_cell.length_b   1.000
_cell.length_c   1.000
_cell.angle_alpha   90.00
_cell.angle_beta   90.00
_cell.angle_gamma   90.00
#
_symmetry.space_group_name_H-M   'P 1'
#
loop_
_entity.id
_entity.type
_entity.pdbx_description
1 polymer ?
#
loop_
_entity_poly.entity_id
_entity_poly.type
_entity_poly.pdbx_seq_one_letter_code
_entity_poly.pdbx_strand_id
1 'polypeptide(L)'
;MYEDPKLLDLARNEIPIERLKAEATKLQQSDSPLPCEEDALAQVLVEWFKKEYFKWADPIKCPKCSGKTQMTAMVRPTDYELAGGAGRVELHVCAKENGPCDGSYRFPRFNDPAYLMKSRIGRCGEWANLYTLFLRTVGLRARYVWNAEDHVWNEYFSPAAGRWLHTDSCEAARDQPLLYDRGWGKKMSYVIAFSVDGAADVSRGYVQDSAEMFKRRNQAPEDAFAQVGRSGTWSFIARLPTQRCAYKQELVKITNARRRNLSHAKKAQLEAEDKLERAWLAASDERAREPEQPKDEPARISGTKEWKEARGEAGTAPSESGQPGAGEPRASTEPGTSSEPGESGATPNSSRSGEDSESGKVDSAQSGTGLAGSTSSSDQASKPSCEFIPSPSPPRISHTV
;
A
#
# COMPACT_ATOMS: atom_id res chain seq x y z
N MET A 1 -9.12 18.04 -10.11
CA MET A 1 -7.91 17.67 -10.85
C MET A 1 -8.15 16.39 -11.64
N TYR A 2 -8.30 15.23 -11.01
CA TYR A 2 -8.43 13.94 -11.71
C TYR A 2 -9.70 13.76 -12.56
N GLU A 3 -10.69 14.64 -12.43
CA GLU A 3 -11.90 14.66 -13.27
C GLU A 3 -11.84 15.70 -14.40
N ASP A 4 -10.69 16.37 -14.59
CA ASP A 4 -10.52 17.28 -15.71
C ASP A 4 -10.54 16.49 -17.04
N PRO A 5 -11.51 16.74 -17.94
CA PRO A 5 -11.62 16.00 -19.20
C PRO A 5 -10.36 16.07 -20.04
N LYS A 6 -9.67 17.23 -20.09
CA LYS A 6 -8.44 17.38 -20.89
C LYS A 6 -7.32 16.51 -20.34
N LEU A 7 -7.23 16.42 -19.02
CA LEU A 7 -6.22 15.63 -18.35
C LEU A 7 -6.48 14.13 -18.50
N LEU A 8 -7.75 13.72 -18.43
CA LEU A 8 -8.19 12.36 -18.72
C LEU A 8 -7.91 11.97 -20.18
N ASP A 9 -8.17 12.86 -21.14
CA ASP A 9 -7.87 12.63 -22.56
C ASP A 9 -6.36 12.46 -22.80
N LEU A 10 -5.53 13.28 -22.15
CA LEU A 10 -4.07 13.11 -22.20
C LEU A 10 -3.64 11.75 -21.63
N ALA A 11 -4.18 11.36 -20.48
CA ALA A 11 -3.87 10.06 -19.88
C ALA A 11 -4.32 8.89 -20.74
N ARG A 12 -5.46 8.98 -21.46
CA ARG A 12 -5.88 7.93 -22.39
C ARG A 12 -4.88 7.68 -23.52
N ASN A 13 -4.14 8.70 -23.95
CA ASN A 13 -3.10 8.55 -24.97
C ASN A 13 -1.83 7.88 -24.44
N GLU A 14 -1.62 7.90 -23.13
CA GLU A 14 -0.45 7.30 -22.47
C GLU A 14 -0.65 5.84 -22.09
N ILE A 15 -1.90 5.46 -21.74
CA ILE A 15 -2.24 4.13 -21.26
C ILE A 15 -2.60 3.22 -22.46
N PRO A 16 -1.99 2.03 -22.60
CA PRO A 16 -2.37 1.06 -23.62
C PRO A 16 -3.66 0.33 -23.22
N ILE A 17 -4.78 1.07 -23.11
CA ILE A 17 -6.06 0.62 -22.50
C ILE A 17 -6.54 -0.71 -23.07
N GLU A 18 -6.57 -0.86 -24.39
CA GLU A 18 -7.07 -2.09 -25.02
C GLU A 18 -6.18 -3.30 -24.72
N ARG A 19 -4.86 -3.10 -24.62
CA ARG A 19 -3.92 -4.15 -24.20
C ARG A 19 -4.18 -4.55 -22.75
N LEU A 20 -4.29 -3.59 -21.84
CA LEU A 20 -4.51 -3.85 -20.41
C LEU A 20 -5.86 -4.51 -20.16
N LYS A 21 -6.91 -4.12 -20.88
CA LYS A 21 -8.22 -4.79 -20.83
C LYS A 21 -8.13 -6.24 -21.30
N ALA A 22 -7.46 -6.49 -22.42
CA ALA A 22 -7.28 -7.85 -22.92
C ALA A 22 -6.48 -8.72 -21.95
N GLU A 23 -5.44 -8.17 -21.30
CA GLU A 23 -4.70 -8.84 -20.23
C GLU A 23 -5.58 -9.11 -18.99
N ALA A 24 -6.42 -8.16 -18.59
CA ALA A 24 -7.38 -8.34 -17.50
C ALA A 24 -8.41 -9.45 -17.81
N THR A 25 -8.93 -9.51 -19.04
CA THR A 25 -9.80 -10.60 -19.49
C THR A 25 -9.09 -11.94 -19.46
N LYS A 26 -7.81 -12.01 -19.86
CA LYS A 26 -7.02 -13.25 -19.75
C LYS A 26 -6.81 -13.67 -18.29
N LEU A 27 -6.58 -12.72 -17.38
CA LEU A 27 -6.48 -13.02 -15.95
C LEU A 27 -7.80 -13.60 -15.39
N GLN A 28 -8.95 -13.10 -15.86
CA GLN A 28 -10.27 -13.65 -15.55
C GLN A 28 -10.51 -15.07 -16.08
N GLN A 29 -9.75 -15.49 -17.09
CA GLN A 29 -9.81 -16.83 -17.68
C GLN A 29 -8.71 -17.77 -17.14
N SER A 30 -7.90 -17.30 -16.21
CA SER A 30 -6.81 -18.10 -15.63
C SER A 30 -7.32 -19.09 -14.57
N ASP A 31 -6.43 -19.96 -14.10
CA ASP A 31 -6.71 -20.91 -13.01
C ASP A 31 -6.95 -20.22 -11.65
N SER A 32 -6.67 -18.92 -11.54
CA SER A 32 -6.85 -18.13 -10.32
C SER A 32 -7.40 -16.74 -10.64
N PRO A 33 -8.65 -16.65 -11.12
CA PRO A 33 -9.24 -15.40 -11.51
C PRO A 33 -9.51 -14.50 -10.30
N LEU A 34 -9.49 -13.19 -10.52
CA LEU A 34 -9.93 -12.22 -9.52
C LEU A 34 -11.46 -12.13 -9.48
N PRO A 35 -12.07 -11.62 -8.40
CA PRO A 35 -13.52 -11.64 -8.24
C PRO A 35 -14.34 -10.92 -9.34
N CYS A 36 -13.77 -9.90 -10.01
CA CYS A 36 -14.40 -9.22 -11.13
C CYS A 36 -13.39 -8.58 -12.10
N GLU A 37 -13.89 -8.07 -13.23
CA GLU A 37 -13.09 -7.41 -14.26
C GLU A 37 -12.38 -6.16 -13.74
N GLU A 38 -13.01 -5.37 -12.86
CA GLU A 38 -12.40 -4.19 -12.26
C GLU A 38 -11.17 -4.55 -11.42
N ASP A 39 -11.25 -5.64 -10.64
CA ASP A 39 -10.13 -6.13 -9.84
C ASP A 39 -8.98 -6.62 -10.72
N ALA A 40 -9.30 -7.31 -11.82
CA ALA A 40 -8.33 -7.74 -12.82
C ALA A 40 -7.67 -6.56 -13.54
N LEU A 41 -8.44 -5.55 -13.91
CA LEU A 41 -7.94 -4.34 -14.53
C LEU A 41 -7.04 -3.55 -13.57
N ALA A 42 -7.40 -3.44 -12.29
CA ALA A 42 -6.56 -2.79 -11.28
C ALA A 42 -5.23 -3.53 -11.09
N GLN A 43 -5.25 -4.87 -11.05
CA GLN A 43 -4.04 -5.71 -10.96
C GLN A 43 -3.11 -5.48 -12.15
N VAL A 44 -3.63 -5.58 -13.37
CA VAL A 44 -2.83 -5.40 -14.58
C VAL A 44 -2.31 -3.96 -14.68
N LEU A 45 -3.13 -2.97 -14.33
CA LEU A 45 -2.74 -1.56 -14.38
C LEU A 45 -1.61 -1.23 -13.38
N VAL A 46 -1.68 -1.72 -12.13
CA VAL A 46 -0.64 -1.44 -11.13
C VAL A 46 0.70 -2.05 -11.54
N GLU A 47 0.67 -3.26 -12.12
CA GLU A 47 1.86 -3.93 -12.62
C GLU A 47 2.48 -3.20 -13.80
N TRP A 48 1.67 -2.85 -14.80
CA TRP A 48 2.11 -2.08 -15.96
C TRP A 48 2.72 -0.74 -15.54
N PHE A 49 2.04 -0.03 -14.62
CA PHE A 49 2.50 1.28 -14.18
C PHE A 49 3.90 1.22 -13.57
N LYS A 50 4.15 0.22 -12.70
CA LYS A 50 5.46 0.04 -12.04
C LYS A 50 6.53 -0.52 -12.97
N LYS A 51 6.19 -1.53 -13.78
CA LYS A 51 7.18 -2.31 -14.55
C LYS A 51 7.55 -1.64 -15.87
N GLU A 52 6.64 -0.88 -16.47
CA GLU A 52 6.82 -0.33 -17.83
C GLU A 52 6.74 1.20 -17.87
N TYR A 53 5.82 1.81 -17.14
CA TYR A 53 5.48 3.22 -17.39
C TYR A 53 6.31 4.22 -16.57
N PHE A 54 6.32 4.09 -15.24
CA PHE A 54 6.84 5.09 -14.33
C PHE A 54 8.09 4.60 -13.58
N LYS A 55 9.05 5.51 -13.35
CA LYS A 55 10.36 5.17 -12.78
C LYS A 55 10.55 5.76 -11.39
N TRP A 56 11.19 4.99 -10.52
CA TRP A 56 11.59 5.47 -9.21
C TRP A 56 12.80 6.39 -9.36
N ALA A 57 12.78 7.54 -8.70
CA ALA A 57 13.81 8.56 -8.88
C ALA A 57 15.16 8.16 -8.28
N ASP A 58 15.17 7.47 -7.14
CA ASP A 58 16.40 7.20 -6.40
C ASP A 58 17.05 5.84 -6.76
N PRO A 59 18.38 5.73 -6.72
CA PRO A 59 19.33 6.84 -6.66
C PRO A 59 19.35 7.59 -8.00
N ILE A 60 19.33 8.93 -7.96
CA ILE A 60 19.50 9.76 -9.15
C ILE A 60 20.93 9.55 -9.68
N LYS A 61 21.06 9.30 -10.97
CA LYS A 61 22.36 9.10 -11.65
C LYS A 61 22.76 10.35 -12.42
N CYS A 62 24.05 10.57 -12.53
CA CYS A 62 24.58 11.69 -13.30
C CYS A 62 24.19 11.55 -14.78
N PRO A 63 23.55 12.55 -15.41
CA PRO A 63 23.11 12.44 -16.79
C PRO A 63 24.26 12.42 -17.80
N LYS A 64 25.49 12.82 -17.39
CA LYS A 64 26.68 12.84 -18.27
C LYS A 64 27.49 11.54 -18.20
N CYS A 65 27.76 11.03 -16.99
CA CYS A 65 28.68 9.90 -16.79
C CYS A 65 28.04 8.68 -16.09
N SER A 66 26.74 8.73 -15.80
CA SER A 66 25.97 7.68 -15.09
C SER A 66 26.47 7.34 -13.68
N GLY A 67 27.46 8.08 -13.16
CA GLY A 67 27.98 7.94 -11.80
C GLY A 67 26.99 8.42 -10.73
N LYS A 68 27.34 8.23 -9.45
CA LYS A 68 26.53 8.70 -8.32
C LYS A 68 26.40 10.23 -8.31
N THR A 69 25.26 10.71 -7.84
CA THR A 69 25.05 12.13 -7.52
C THR A 69 24.78 12.31 -6.03
N GLN A 70 24.98 13.54 -5.55
CA GLN A 70 24.59 13.96 -4.22
C GLN A 70 23.62 15.14 -4.33
N MET A 71 22.57 15.14 -3.51
CA MET A 71 21.69 16.30 -3.40
C MET A 71 22.47 17.42 -2.70
N THR A 72 22.72 18.51 -3.41
CA THR A 72 23.56 19.62 -2.91
C THR A 72 22.76 20.82 -2.44
N ALA A 73 21.59 21.06 -3.03
CA ALA A 73 20.77 22.21 -2.68
C ALA A 73 19.31 22.02 -3.10
N MET A 74 18.43 22.80 -2.48
CA MET A 74 17.12 23.12 -3.02
C MET A 74 17.26 24.40 -3.84
N VAL A 75 16.89 24.36 -5.12
CA VAL A 75 17.03 25.50 -6.04
C VAL A 75 15.68 26.06 -6.44
N ARG A 76 15.68 27.34 -6.84
CA ARG A 76 14.46 28.00 -7.32
C ARG A 76 13.93 27.27 -8.56
N PRO A 77 12.63 26.97 -8.64
CA PRO A 77 12.03 26.44 -9.86
C PRO A 77 12.10 27.47 -11.00
N THR A 78 12.37 26.99 -12.20
CA THR A 78 12.22 27.72 -13.47
C THR A 78 10.74 27.89 -13.82
N ASP A 79 10.43 28.76 -14.79
CA ASP A 79 9.04 29.00 -15.20
C ASP A 79 8.35 27.71 -15.71
N TYR A 80 9.09 26.86 -16.43
CA TYR A 80 8.59 25.54 -16.85
C TYR A 80 8.30 24.63 -15.65
N GLU A 81 9.17 24.62 -14.65
CA GLU A 81 8.99 23.80 -13.45
C GLU A 81 7.81 24.29 -12.59
N LEU A 82 7.65 25.60 -12.46
CA LEU A 82 6.49 26.24 -11.80
C LEU A 82 5.19 25.89 -12.52
N ALA A 83 5.19 25.92 -13.86
CA ALA A 83 4.02 25.56 -14.65
C ALA A 83 3.58 24.10 -14.44
N GLY A 84 4.51 23.20 -14.10
CA GLY A 84 4.20 21.82 -13.68
C GLY A 84 3.86 21.66 -12.20
N GLY A 85 3.66 22.75 -11.47
CA GLY A 85 3.32 22.74 -10.04
C GLY A 85 4.48 22.35 -9.13
N ALA A 86 5.73 22.42 -9.60
CA ALA A 86 6.89 22.14 -8.76
C ALA A 86 7.17 23.32 -7.82
N GLY A 87 6.76 23.20 -6.56
CA GLY A 87 7.09 24.19 -5.52
C GLY A 87 8.55 24.12 -5.05
N ARG A 88 9.25 23.01 -5.36
CA ARG A 88 10.63 22.77 -4.96
C ARG A 88 11.39 21.94 -6.01
N VAL A 89 12.69 22.19 -6.15
CA VAL A 89 13.58 21.47 -7.07
C VAL A 89 14.83 21.04 -6.31
N GLU A 90 15.12 19.75 -6.32
CA GLU A 90 16.36 19.19 -5.76
C GLU A 90 17.47 19.27 -6.82
N LEU A 91 18.62 19.86 -6.48
CA LEU A 91 19.80 19.87 -7.35
C LEU A 91 20.75 18.74 -6.96
N HIS A 92 20.90 17.78 -7.85
CA HIS A 92 21.79 16.63 -7.71
C HIS A 92 23.05 16.84 -8.54
N VAL A 93 24.22 16.89 -7.90
CA VAL A 93 25.52 17.13 -8.57
C VAL A 93 26.34 15.84 -8.57
N CYS A 94 27.05 15.57 -9.67
CA CYS A 94 27.90 14.39 -9.81
C CYS A 94 28.99 14.33 -8.73
N ALA A 95 29.13 13.16 -8.10
CA ALA A 95 30.17 12.88 -7.12
C ALA A 95 31.56 12.62 -7.74
N LYS A 96 31.69 12.71 -9.07
CA LYS A 96 32.95 12.52 -9.83
C LYS A 96 33.62 11.15 -9.63
N GLU A 97 32.83 10.12 -9.26
CA GLU A 97 33.31 8.75 -9.06
C GLU A 97 33.87 8.13 -10.35
N ASN A 98 33.33 8.51 -11.51
CA ASN A 98 33.77 8.05 -12.83
C ASN A 98 34.74 9.05 -13.51
N GLY A 99 35.50 9.81 -12.73
CA GLY A 99 36.43 10.83 -13.21
C GLY A 99 35.84 12.25 -13.24
N PRO A 100 36.61 13.24 -13.77
CA PRO A 100 36.20 14.64 -13.81
C PRO A 100 34.86 14.82 -14.54
N CYS A 101 33.81 15.20 -13.80
CA CYS A 101 32.48 15.41 -14.33
C CYS A 101 31.82 16.62 -13.64
N ASP A 102 31.24 17.50 -14.44
CA ASP A 102 30.46 18.68 -14.04
C ASP A 102 28.95 18.44 -14.19
N GLY A 103 28.55 17.18 -14.38
CA GLY A 103 27.15 16.82 -14.58
C GLY A 103 26.30 17.16 -13.36
N SER A 104 25.11 17.69 -13.62
CA SER A 104 24.09 17.94 -12.61
C SER A 104 22.71 17.59 -13.16
N TYR A 105 21.80 17.26 -12.26
CA TYR A 105 20.41 16.95 -12.56
C TYR A 105 19.50 17.76 -11.66
N ARG A 106 18.54 18.45 -12.26
CA ARG A 106 17.45 19.12 -11.55
C ARG A 106 16.30 18.14 -11.43
N PHE A 107 15.91 17.82 -10.21
CA PHE A 107 14.75 16.97 -9.93
C PHE A 107 13.59 17.83 -9.39
N PRO A 108 12.77 18.42 -10.28
CA PRO A 108 11.58 19.14 -9.89
C PRO A 108 10.52 18.19 -9.33
N ARG A 109 9.94 18.55 -8.19
CA ARG A 109 8.88 17.79 -7.53
C ARG A 109 7.53 18.20 -8.11
N PHE A 110 7.24 17.75 -9.33
CA PHE A 110 6.02 18.10 -10.07
C PHE A 110 4.75 17.63 -9.35
N ASN A 111 3.72 18.47 -9.37
CA ASN A 111 2.39 18.12 -8.86
C ASN A 111 1.33 18.05 -9.97
N ASP A 112 1.60 18.60 -11.15
CA ASP A 112 0.71 18.48 -12.30
C ASP A 112 0.92 17.12 -13.02
N PRO A 113 -0.11 16.24 -13.08
CA PRO A 113 0.00 14.96 -13.76
C PRO A 113 0.37 15.07 -15.24
N ALA A 114 0.05 16.18 -15.93
CA ALA A 114 0.46 16.41 -17.32
C ALA A 114 1.99 16.52 -17.47
N TYR A 115 2.68 17.01 -16.43
CA TYR A 115 4.14 17.04 -16.39
C TYR A 115 4.72 15.71 -15.92
N LEU A 116 4.03 15.00 -15.02
CA LEU A 116 4.42 13.66 -14.59
C LEU A 116 4.37 12.64 -15.74
N MET A 117 3.39 12.73 -16.65
CA MET A 117 3.35 11.89 -17.86
C MET A 117 4.53 12.13 -18.80
N LYS A 118 5.10 13.35 -18.79
CA LYS A 118 6.30 13.71 -19.56
C LYS A 118 7.58 13.25 -18.88
N SER A 119 7.71 13.48 -17.57
CA SER A 119 8.93 13.15 -16.82
C SER A 119 9.06 11.64 -16.55
N ARG A 120 7.93 10.96 -16.34
CA ARG A 120 7.80 9.53 -16.01
C ARG A 120 8.72 9.07 -14.88
N ILE A 121 9.01 9.96 -13.94
CA ILE A 121 9.93 9.71 -12.83
C ILE A 121 9.47 10.45 -11.58
N GLY A 122 9.62 9.81 -10.42
CA GLY A 122 9.22 10.41 -9.15
C GLY A 122 9.44 9.51 -7.94
N ARG A 123 8.96 9.96 -6.78
CA ARG A 123 8.83 9.18 -5.54
C ARG A 123 7.35 8.97 -5.22
N CYS A 124 7.02 8.39 -4.06
CA CYS A 124 5.65 8.00 -3.70
C CYS A 124 4.59 9.08 -3.97
N GLY A 125 4.90 10.35 -3.70
CA GLY A 125 4.05 11.51 -4.02
C GLY A 125 3.64 11.59 -5.49
N GLU A 126 4.63 11.60 -6.40
CA GLU A 126 4.42 11.64 -7.84
C GLU A 126 3.76 10.37 -8.38
N TRP A 127 4.17 9.21 -7.86
CA TRP A 127 3.62 7.90 -8.22
C TRP A 127 2.13 7.83 -7.91
N ALA A 128 1.72 8.07 -6.65
CA ALA A 128 0.31 8.02 -6.25
C ALA A 128 -0.53 9.10 -6.95
N ASN A 129 0.02 10.30 -7.15
CA ASN A 129 -0.68 11.39 -7.86
C ASN A 129 -1.04 10.97 -9.28
N LEU A 130 -0.06 10.56 -10.09
CA LEU A 130 -0.32 10.16 -11.47
C LEU A 130 -1.13 8.86 -11.55
N TYR A 131 -0.87 7.90 -10.67
CA TYR A 131 -1.62 6.65 -10.65
C TYR A 131 -3.11 6.85 -10.32
N THR A 132 -3.44 7.84 -9.46
CA THR A 132 -4.84 8.23 -9.21
C THR A 132 -5.54 8.63 -10.51
N LEU A 133 -4.90 9.48 -11.33
CA LEU A 133 -5.43 9.87 -12.63
C LEU A 133 -5.63 8.65 -13.54
N PHE A 134 -4.68 7.71 -13.55
CA PHE A 134 -4.74 6.54 -14.41
C PHE A 134 -5.87 5.58 -14.02
N LEU A 135 -6.08 5.34 -12.72
CA LEU A 135 -7.25 4.59 -12.23
C LEU A 135 -8.55 5.23 -12.71
N ARG A 136 -8.68 6.57 -12.58
CA ARG A 136 -9.86 7.29 -13.07
C ARG A 136 -10.02 7.21 -14.59
N THR A 137 -8.91 7.26 -15.32
CA THR A 137 -8.88 7.22 -16.79
C THR A 137 -9.36 5.89 -17.35
N VAL A 138 -9.03 4.77 -16.71
CA VAL A 138 -9.51 3.44 -17.12
C VAL A 138 -10.92 3.13 -16.63
N GLY A 139 -11.57 4.06 -15.94
CA GLY A 139 -12.97 3.97 -15.50
C GLY A 139 -13.15 3.47 -14.06
N LEU A 140 -12.09 3.20 -13.30
CA LEU A 140 -12.20 2.76 -11.92
C LEU A 140 -12.54 3.92 -10.99
N ARG A 141 -13.42 3.68 -10.01
CA ARG A 141 -13.60 4.60 -8.87
C ARG A 141 -12.34 4.56 -8.04
N ALA A 142 -11.75 5.72 -7.75
CA ALA A 142 -10.46 5.79 -7.09
C ALA A 142 -10.45 6.80 -5.95
N ARG A 143 -9.62 6.53 -4.93
CA ARG A 143 -9.23 7.47 -3.88
C ARG A 143 -7.72 7.70 -3.93
N TYR A 144 -7.34 8.93 -3.59
CA TYR A 144 -5.98 9.26 -3.17
C TYR A 144 -5.93 9.11 -1.65
N VAL A 145 -4.99 8.32 -1.14
CA VAL A 145 -4.85 8.03 0.29
C VAL A 145 -3.58 8.68 0.80
N TRP A 146 -3.74 9.48 1.85
CA TRP A 146 -2.66 10.17 2.52
C TRP A 146 -2.43 9.60 3.91
N ASN A 147 -1.19 9.27 4.23
CA ASN A 147 -0.76 8.91 5.57
C ASN A 147 0.17 9.98 6.16
N ALA A 148 -0.05 10.32 7.43
CA ALA A 148 0.71 11.35 8.15
C ALA A 148 2.21 11.07 8.23
N GLU A 149 2.62 9.79 8.26
CA GLU A 149 4.01 9.37 8.37
C GLU A 149 4.73 9.30 7.00
N ASP A 150 4.48 10.29 6.13
CA ASP A 150 5.17 10.51 4.85
C ASP A 150 5.06 9.33 3.86
N HIS A 151 3.84 8.84 3.65
CA HIS A 151 3.53 7.94 2.53
C HIS A 151 2.14 8.21 1.98
N VAL A 152 1.96 7.91 0.70
CA VAL A 152 0.71 8.11 -0.03
C VAL A 152 0.53 6.95 -1.01
N TRP A 153 -0.72 6.57 -1.24
CA TRP A 153 -1.09 5.47 -2.13
C TRP A 153 -2.54 5.66 -2.61
N ASN A 154 -3.16 4.58 -3.11
CA ASN A 154 -4.47 4.63 -3.72
C ASN A 154 -5.42 3.54 -3.20
N GLU A 155 -6.71 3.80 -3.35
CA GLU A 155 -7.73 2.75 -3.28
C GLU A 155 -8.55 2.77 -4.56
N TYR A 156 -9.10 1.62 -4.94
CA TYR A 156 -10.17 1.53 -5.92
C TYR A 156 -11.36 0.76 -5.35
N PHE A 157 -12.57 1.05 -5.83
CA PHE A 157 -13.76 0.33 -5.35
C PHE A 157 -13.95 -0.95 -6.14
N SER A 158 -14.04 -2.09 -5.45
CA SER A 158 -14.38 -3.38 -6.05
C SER A 158 -15.88 -3.65 -5.90
N PRO A 159 -16.64 -3.73 -7.00
CA PRO A 159 -18.06 -4.07 -6.94
C PRO A 159 -18.31 -5.46 -6.37
N ALA A 160 -17.47 -6.44 -6.70
CA ALA A 160 -17.60 -7.81 -6.21
C ALA A 160 -17.31 -7.93 -4.71
N ALA A 161 -16.32 -7.21 -4.19
CA ALA A 161 -16.03 -7.19 -2.76
C ALA A 161 -16.96 -6.25 -1.97
N GLY A 162 -17.67 -5.34 -2.64
CA GLY A 162 -18.52 -4.33 -2.01
C GLY A 162 -17.76 -3.35 -1.11
N ARG A 163 -16.45 -3.14 -1.35
CA ARG A 163 -15.58 -2.28 -0.54
C ARG A 163 -14.46 -1.64 -1.35
N TRP A 164 -13.79 -0.68 -0.74
CA TRP A 164 -12.53 -0.14 -1.23
C TRP A 164 -11.39 -1.14 -1.01
N LEU A 165 -10.60 -1.38 -2.06
CA LEU A 165 -9.42 -2.22 -2.05
C LEU A 165 -8.18 -1.32 -2.12
N HIS A 166 -7.20 -1.63 -1.26
CA HIS A 166 -5.89 -1.02 -1.28
C HIS A 166 -5.19 -1.27 -2.63
N THR A 167 -4.47 -0.27 -3.15
CA THR A 167 -3.49 -0.45 -4.22
C THR A 167 -2.35 0.55 -4.10
N ASP A 168 -1.11 0.05 -4.19
CA ASP A 168 0.10 0.88 -4.13
C ASP A 168 0.91 0.70 -5.40
N SER A 169 0.95 1.74 -6.22
CA SER A 169 1.71 1.75 -7.47
C SER A 169 3.21 1.66 -7.26
N CYS A 170 3.74 2.16 -6.14
CA CYS A 170 5.16 2.07 -5.82
C CYS A 170 5.60 0.64 -5.59
N GLU A 171 4.69 -0.22 -5.13
CA GLU A 171 4.97 -1.60 -4.73
C GLU A 171 4.37 -2.64 -5.69
N ALA A 172 3.52 -2.20 -6.63
CA ALA A 172 2.63 -3.07 -7.42
C ALA A 172 1.78 -3.99 -6.54
N ALA A 173 1.34 -3.45 -5.41
CA ALA A 173 0.53 -4.14 -4.43
C ALA A 173 -0.96 -3.91 -4.69
N ARG A 174 -1.78 -4.94 -4.43
CA ARG A 174 -3.25 -4.89 -4.53
C ARG A 174 -3.86 -5.71 -3.39
N ASP A 175 -4.79 -5.08 -2.68
CA ASP A 175 -5.52 -5.64 -1.53
C ASP A 175 -4.61 -6.18 -0.41
N GLN A 176 -3.49 -5.49 -0.18
CA GLN A 176 -2.53 -5.74 0.91
C GLN A 176 -2.48 -4.55 1.88
N PRO A 177 -3.57 -4.23 2.60
CA PRO A 177 -3.63 -3.02 3.40
C PRO A 177 -2.69 -3.05 4.63
N LEU A 178 -2.23 -4.22 5.06
CA LEU A 178 -1.28 -4.37 6.16
C LEU A 178 0.19 -4.33 5.70
N LEU A 179 0.45 -4.14 4.41
CA LEU A 179 1.79 -3.97 3.83
C LEU A 179 2.66 -2.99 4.65
N TYR A 180 2.08 -1.89 5.10
CA TYR A 180 2.82 -0.83 5.79
C TYR A 180 3.05 -1.15 7.28
N ASP A 181 2.00 -1.45 8.04
CA ASP A 181 2.13 -1.68 9.49
C ASP A 181 2.76 -3.05 9.80
N ARG A 182 2.32 -4.11 9.12
CA ARG A 182 2.87 -5.47 9.26
C ARG A 182 4.16 -5.63 8.47
N GLY A 183 4.11 -5.40 7.16
CA GLY A 183 5.25 -5.66 6.28
C GLY A 183 6.43 -4.74 6.58
N TRP A 184 6.20 -3.43 6.69
CA TRP A 184 7.27 -2.45 6.93
C TRP A 184 7.46 -2.10 8.41
N GLY A 185 6.62 -2.61 9.31
CA GLY A 185 6.67 -2.24 10.73
C GLY A 185 6.27 -0.77 11.01
N LYS A 186 5.65 -0.09 10.03
CA LYS A 186 5.42 1.35 10.06
C LYS A 186 4.40 1.75 11.12
N LYS A 187 4.80 2.64 12.03
CA LYS A 187 3.93 3.12 13.12
C LYS A 187 3.05 4.28 12.67
N MET A 188 1.88 3.96 12.10
CA MET A 188 0.97 4.96 11.54
C MET A 188 0.00 5.57 12.56
N SER A 189 -0.46 6.81 12.29
CA SER A 189 -1.45 7.53 13.12
C SER A 189 -2.71 7.92 12.35
N TYR A 190 -2.59 8.71 11.28
CA TYR A 190 -3.70 9.16 10.43
C TYR A 190 -3.51 8.68 8.99
N VAL A 191 -4.57 8.10 8.43
CA VAL A 191 -4.69 7.69 7.04
C VAL A 191 -6.05 8.17 6.53
N ILE A 192 -6.03 9.13 5.62
CA ILE A 192 -7.22 9.83 5.12
C ILE A 192 -7.32 9.62 3.62
N ALA A 193 -8.48 9.15 3.16
CA ALA A 193 -8.77 8.90 1.76
C ALA A 193 -9.66 10.00 1.17
N PHE A 194 -9.38 10.41 -0.07
CA PHE A 194 -10.08 11.46 -0.80
C PHE A 194 -10.52 10.99 -2.18
N SER A 195 -11.77 11.23 -2.55
CA SER A 195 -12.34 10.94 -3.89
C SER A 195 -13.28 12.04 -4.36
N VAL A 196 -13.84 11.83 -5.55
CA VAL A 196 -14.98 12.62 -6.05
C VAL A 196 -16.23 12.50 -5.20
N ASP A 197 -16.39 11.39 -4.47
CA ASP A 197 -17.58 11.11 -3.66
C ASP A 197 -17.45 11.69 -2.24
N GLY A 198 -16.26 12.10 -1.80
CA GLY A 198 -16.03 12.64 -0.47
C GLY A 198 -14.66 12.28 0.12
N ALA A 199 -14.55 12.36 1.44
CA ALA A 199 -13.37 12.00 2.20
C ALA A 199 -13.71 11.13 3.42
N ALA A 200 -12.79 10.25 3.81
CA ALA A 200 -12.97 9.29 4.90
C ALA A 200 -11.67 9.07 5.70
N ASP A 201 -11.79 8.86 7.01
CA ASP A 201 -10.70 8.33 7.83
C ASP A 201 -10.69 6.80 7.71
N VAL A 202 -9.68 6.27 7.03
CA VAL A 202 -9.53 4.85 6.72
C VAL A 202 -8.45 4.18 7.57
N SER A 203 -7.91 4.87 8.57
CA SER A 203 -6.71 4.43 9.31
C SER A 203 -6.81 3.06 9.93
N ARG A 204 -7.98 2.69 10.46
CA ARG A 204 -8.25 1.36 11.00
C ARG A 204 -7.97 0.25 9.98
N GLY A 205 -8.22 0.49 8.70
CA GLY A 205 -8.01 -0.48 7.63
C GLY A 205 -6.54 -0.83 7.38
N TYR A 206 -5.60 0.01 7.83
CA TYR A 206 -4.18 -0.11 7.51
C TYR A 206 -3.30 -0.44 8.72
N VAL A 207 -3.89 -0.68 9.89
CA VAL A 207 -3.16 -1.02 11.13
C VAL A 207 -3.68 -2.32 11.72
N GLN A 208 -2.78 -3.09 12.32
CA GLN A 208 -3.11 -4.33 13.01
C GLN A 208 -3.70 -4.09 14.40
N ASP A 209 -3.27 -3.00 15.05
CA ASP A 209 -3.71 -2.60 16.38
C ASP A 209 -4.21 -1.15 16.36
N SER A 210 -5.53 -0.99 16.30
CA SER A 210 -6.13 0.35 16.32
C SER A 210 -5.91 1.06 17.65
N ALA A 211 -5.83 0.33 18.78
CA ALA A 211 -5.61 0.93 20.09
C ALA A 211 -4.23 1.59 20.18
N GLU A 212 -3.19 0.93 19.67
CA GLU A 212 -1.85 1.51 19.57
C GLU A 212 -1.79 2.69 18.59
N MET A 213 -2.50 2.61 17.46
CA MET A 213 -2.62 3.73 16.53
C MET A 213 -3.27 4.95 17.21
N PHE A 214 -4.33 4.78 18.00
CA PHE A 214 -5.00 5.91 18.68
C PHE A 214 -4.10 6.60 19.70
N LYS A 215 -3.18 5.88 20.34
CA LYS A 215 -2.18 6.50 21.26
C LYS A 215 -1.25 7.49 20.54
N ARG A 216 -1.04 7.32 19.22
CA ARG A 216 -0.19 8.19 18.40
C ARG A 216 -0.93 9.40 17.82
N ARG A 217 -2.27 9.42 17.89
CA ARG A 217 -3.10 10.50 17.34
C ARG A 217 -3.13 11.72 18.26
N ASN A 218 -2.11 12.56 18.14
CA ASN A 218 -1.94 13.77 18.94
C ASN A 218 -2.05 15.08 18.14
N GLN A 219 -2.27 15.01 16.82
CA GLN A 219 -2.28 16.19 15.94
C GLN A 219 -3.67 16.82 15.78
N ALA A 220 -4.74 16.06 16.05
CA ALA A 220 -6.11 16.55 16.03
C ALA A 220 -6.93 15.90 17.16
N PRO A 221 -7.86 16.64 17.82
CA PRO A 221 -8.74 16.07 18.85
C PRO A 221 -9.59 14.94 18.26
N GLU A 222 -9.59 13.79 18.93
CA GLU A 222 -10.49 12.66 18.65
C GLU A 222 -11.83 12.81 19.37
N ASP A 223 -12.86 12.19 18.81
CA ASP A 223 -14.06 11.89 19.60
C ASP A 223 -13.66 10.99 20.75
N ALA A 224 -14.05 11.35 21.98
CA ALA A 224 -13.97 10.42 23.10
C ALA A 224 -14.92 9.25 22.79
N PHE A 225 -14.40 8.17 22.20
CA PHE A 225 -15.15 6.94 22.06
C PHE A 225 -15.41 6.38 23.45
N ALA A 226 -16.69 6.29 23.82
CA ALA A 226 -17.12 5.55 25.00
C ALA A 226 -16.71 4.08 24.81
N GLN A 227 -15.78 3.59 25.64
CA GLN A 227 -15.55 2.16 25.81
C GLN A 227 -16.88 1.53 26.24
N VAL A 228 -17.39 0.57 25.49
CA VAL A 228 -18.41 -0.35 25.97
C VAL A 228 -17.73 -1.29 26.96
N GLY A 229 -17.68 -0.87 28.22
CA GLY A 229 -17.37 -1.74 29.35
C GLY A 229 -18.52 -2.72 29.57
N ARG A 230 -18.18 -4.00 29.74
CA ARG A 230 -19.09 -5.14 29.98
C ARG A 230 -19.85 -5.11 31.31
N SER A 231 -20.12 -3.95 31.90
CA SER A 231 -20.89 -3.85 33.14
C SER A 231 -21.93 -2.75 33.04
N GLY A 232 -23.20 -3.13 33.18
CA GLY A 232 -24.37 -2.30 32.97
C GLY A 232 -24.49 -1.16 33.98
N THR A 233 -23.86 -0.04 33.69
CA THR A 233 -24.23 1.23 34.34
C THR A 233 -24.15 2.36 33.31
N TRP A 234 -25.30 2.64 32.68
CA TRP A 234 -25.50 3.87 31.95
C TRP A 234 -25.56 5.02 32.96
N SER A 235 -24.51 5.82 33.04
CA SER A 235 -24.56 7.10 33.74
C SER A 235 -24.16 8.22 32.77
N PHE A 236 -25.20 8.95 32.34
CA PHE A 236 -25.20 10.32 31.84
C PHE A 236 -23.86 10.85 31.30
N ILE A 237 -23.68 10.74 29.98
CA ILE A 237 -22.75 11.63 29.27
C ILE A 237 -23.38 13.02 29.29
N ALA A 238 -22.93 13.82 30.25
CA ALA A 238 -23.20 15.24 30.32
C ALA A 238 -22.79 15.91 28.99
N ARG A 239 -23.79 16.55 28.41
CA ARG A 239 -23.71 17.56 27.34
C ARG A 239 -22.51 18.49 27.57
N LEU A 240 -21.43 18.31 26.82
CA LEU A 240 -20.36 19.29 26.64
C LEU A 240 -20.26 19.69 25.16
N PRO A 241 -20.02 20.97 24.84
CA PRO A 241 -20.41 21.58 23.57
C PRO A 241 -19.32 21.46 22.50
N THR A 242 -19.72 21.01 21.30
CA THR A 242 -19.35 21.50 19.96
C THR A 242 -17.89 21.62 19.49
N GLN A 243 -16.85 21.35 20.27
CA GLN A 243 -15.44 21.62 19.86
C GLN A 243 -14.50 20.41 19.85
N ARG A 244 -15.05 19.18 19.81
CA ARG A 244 -14.26 17.93 19.98
C ARG A 244 -14.01 17.08 18.73
N CYS A 245 -14.26 17.59 17.52
CA CYS A 245 -13.86 16.83 16.31
C CYS A 245 -13.61 17.70 15.08
N ALA A 246 -12.60 18.58 15.14
CA ALA A 246 -12.33 19.52 14.05
C ALA A 246 -12.11 18.80 12.70
N TYR A 247 -11.23 17.79 12.65
CA TYR A 247 -10.89 17.16 11.36
C TYR A 247 -12.01 16.25 10.83
N LYS A 248 -12.69 15.45 11.68
CA LYS A 248 -13.82 14.61 11.21
C LYS A 248 -14.98 15.47 10.71
N GLN A 249 -15.23 16.61 11.34
CA GLN A 249 -16.19 17.59 10.83
C GLN A 249 -15.76 18.13 9.45
N GLU A 250 -14.46 18.39 9.23
CA GLU A 250 -13.96 18.75 7.90
C GLU A 250 -14.16 17.64 6.87
N LEU A 251 -13.94 16.37 7.22
CA LEU A 251 -14.22 15.25 6.31
C LEU A 251 -15.71 15.20 5.92
N VAL A 252 -16.61 15.40 6.89
CA VAL A 252 -18.05 15.48 6.65
C VAL A 252 -18.39 16.68 5.75
N LYS A 253 -17.79 17.86 5.99
CA LYS A 253 -17.98 19.04 5.12
C LYS A 253 -17.53 18.79 3.70
N ILE A 254 -16.37 18.15 3.51
CA ILE A 254 -15.85 17.77 2.18
C ILE A 254 -16.85 16.82 1.49
N THR A 255 -17.28 15.77 2.18
CA THR A 255 -18.25 14.80 1.65
C THR A 255 -19.58 15.47 1.29
N ASN A 256 -20.13 16.31 2.15
CA ASN A 256 -21.36 17.05 1.88
C ASN A 256 -21.22 18.00 0.69
N ALA A 257 -20.08 18.69 0.56
CA ALA A 257 -19.81 19.55 -0.57
C ALA A 257 -19.74 18.77 -1.89
N ARG A 258 -19.08 17.60 -1.89
CA ARG A 258 -18.98 16.71 -3.05
C ARG A 258 -20.33 16.13 -3.48
N ARG A 259 -21.18 15.78 -2.50
CA ARG A 259 -22.47 15.13 -2.76
C ARG A 259 -23.63 16.10 -2.95
N ARG A 260 -23.45 17.41 -2.75
CA ARG A 260 -24.54 18.42 -2.73
C ARG A 260 -25.51 18.29 -3.92
N ASN A 261 -24.96 18.16 -5.13
CA ASN A 261 -25.72 18.17 -6.38
C ASN A 261 -26.07 16.77 -6.92
N LEU A 262 -25.80 15.71 -6.17
CA LEU A 262 -26.17 14.35 -6.56
C LEU A 262 -27.68 14.10 -6.35
N SER A 263 -28.23 13.20 -7.17
CA SER A 263 -29.61 12.72 -7.01
C SER A 263 -29.81 12.04 -5.66
N HIS A 264 -31.05 12.03 -5.17
CA HIS A 264 -31.40 11.37 -3.91
C HIS A 264 -31.01 9.88 -3.94
N ALA A 265 -31.27 9.19 -5.05
CA ALA A 265 -30.91 7.79 -5.23
C ALA A 265 -29.39 7.57 -5.12
N LYS A 266 -28.58 8.43 -5.75
CA LYS A 266 -27.12 8.31 -5.68
C LYS A 266 -26.57 8.62 -4.28
N LYS A 267 -27.14 9.62 -3.59
CA LYS A 267 -26.80 9.92 -2.19
C LYS A 267 -27.07 8.72 -1.29
N ALA A 268 -28.27 8.14 -1.37
CA ALA A 268 -28.64 6.97 -0.58
C ALA A 268 -27.72 5.75 -0.87
N GLN A 269 -27.35 5.52 -2.13
CA GLN A 269 -26.37 4.50 -2.49
C GLN A 269 -25.02 4.74 -1.81
N LEU A 270 -24.46 5.94 -1.94
CA LEU A 270 -23.15 6.27 -1.34
C LEU A 270 -23.18 6.21 0.19
N GLU A 271 -24.28 6.61 0.82
CA GLU A 271 -24.47 6.49 2.28
C GLU A 271 -24.51 5.03 2.74
N ALA A 272 -25.11 4.13 1.94
CA ALA A 272 -25.10 2.70 2.20
C ALA A 272 -23.68 2.12 2.08
N GLU A 273 -22.94 2.51 1.03
CA GLU A 273 -21.52 2.14 0.86
C GLU A 273 -20.66 2.63 2.04
N ASP A 274 -20.80 3.88 2.47
CA ASP A 274 -20.08 4.42 3.62
C ASP A 274 -20.42 3.66 4.92
N LYS A 275 -21.67 3.21 5.08
CA LYS A 275 -22.09 2.43 6.26
C LYS A 275 -21.41 1.06 6.26
N LEU A 276 -21.34 0.40 5.12
CA LEU A 276 -20.63 -0.87 4.97
C LEU A 276 -19.13 -0.70 5.22
N GLU A 277 -18.52 0.36 4.69
CA GLU A 277 -17.11 0.69 4.94
C GLU A 277 -16.85 0.91 6.43
N ARG A 278 -17.67 1.69 7.14
CA ARG A 278 -17.52 1.90 8.59
C ARG A 278 -17.61 0.59 9.38
N ALA A 279 -18.54 -0.29 9.01
CA ALA A 279 -18.66 -1.60 9.65
C ALA A 279 -17.44 -2.48 9.38
N TRP A 280 -16.95 -2.49 8.13
CA TRP A 280 -15.73 -3.19 7.75
C TRP A 280 -14.53 -2.65 8.53
N LEU A 281 -14.30 -1.34 8.56
CA LEU A 281 -13.21 -0.71 9.31
C LEU A 281 -13.31 -0.96 10.82
N ALA A 282 -14.51 -1.03 11.40
CA ALA A 282 -14.67 -1.33 12.82
C ALA A 282 -14.19 -2.73 13.21
N ALA A 283 -14.25 -3.68 12.28
CA ALA A 283 -13.78 -5.06 12.44
C ALA A 283 -12.32 -5.29 11.96
N SER A 284 -11.54 -4.22 11.72
CA SER A 284 -10.16 -4.31 11.22
C SER A 284 -9.25 -5.13 12.13
N ASP A 285 -9.29 -4.86 13.43
CA ASP A 285 -8.37 -5.48 14.41
C ASP A 285 -8.65 -6.98 14.56
N GLU A 286 -9.89 -7.42 14.34
CA GLU A 286 -10.24 -8.84 14.35
C GLU A 286 -9.71 -9.53 13.10
N ARG A 287 -9.96 -8.96 11.92
CA ARG A 287 -9.39 -9.47 10.65
C ARG A 287 -7.86 -9.51 10.67
N ALA A 288 -7.22 -8.51 11.27
CA ALA A 288 -5.77 -8.48 11.39
C ALA A 288 -5.22 -9.61 12.26
N ARG A 289 -6.00 -10.19 13.18
CA ARG A 289 -5.60 -11.34 14.02
C ARG A 289 -5.85 -12.69 13.37
N GLU A 290 -6.70 -12.75 12.35
CA GLU A 290 -6.91 -14.00 11.61
C GLU A 290 -5.56 -14.43 11.01
N PRO A 291 -5.14 -15.69 11.19
CA PRO A 291 -3.95 -16.19 10.54
C PRO A 291 -4.20 -16.17 9.04
N GLU A 292 -3.67 -15.15 8.36
CA GLU A 292 -3.65 -15.16 6.90
C GLU A 292 -2.95 -16.45 6.46
N GLN A 293 -3.48 -17.10 5.43
CA GLN A 293 -2.67 -18.01 4.62
C GLN A 293 -1.34 -17.32 4.32
N PRO A 294 -0.19 -18.04 4.27
CA PRO A 294 1.14 -17.45 4.27
C PRO A 294 1.39 -16.66 2.98
N LYS A 295 0.89 -15.43 2.95
CA LYS A 295 1.42 -14.32 2.16
C LYS A 295 2.22 -13.53 3.18
N ASP A 296 3.48 -13.90 3.36
CA ASP A 296 4.42 -13.04 4.06
C ASP A 296 4.34 -11.65 3.42
N GLU A 297 3.79 -10.67 4.14
CA GLU A 297 3.66 -9.31 3.61
C GLU A 297 5.07 -8.83 3.22
N PRO A 298 5.28 -8.43 1.96
CA PRO A 298 6.62 -8.22 1.46
C PRO A 298 7.27 -7.01 2.13
N ALA A 299 8.58 -7.13 2.36
CA ALA A 299 9.41 -5.99 2.75
C ALA A 299 9.32 -4.87 1.71
N ARG A 300 9.58 -3.63 2.14
CA ARG A 300 9.49 -2.45 1.29
C ARG A 300 10.43 -2.55 0.08
N ILE A 301 9.87 -2.42 -1.13
CA ILE A 301 10.62 -2.46 -2.38
C ILE A 301 11.11 -1.05 -2.75
N SER A 302 10.27 -0.02 -2.60
CA SER A 302 10.63 1.37 -2.95
C SER A 302 11.55 2.08 -1.94
N GLY A 303 12.35 3.03 -2.42
CA GLY A 303 13.30 3.80 -1.59
C GLY A 303 14.70 3.16 -1.53
N THR A 304 15.71 3.96 -1.16
CA THR A 304 17.09 3.46 -1.03
C THR A 304 17.21 2.54 0.19
N LYS A 305 18.23 1.68 0.19
CA LYS A 305 18.48 0.75 1.31
C LYS A 305 18.67 1.50 2.62
N GLU A 306 19.48 2.56 2.61
CA GLU A 306 19.79 3.38 3.78
C GLU A 306 18.53 4.08 4.31
N TRP A 307 17.65 4.55 3.41
CA TRP A 307 16.39 5.20 3.78
C TRP A 307 15.42 4.21 4.43
N LYS A 308 15.34 2.98 3.91
CA LYS A 308 14.52 1.91 4.48
C LYS A 308 15.04 1.46 5.85
N GLU A 309 16.35 1.25 5.98
CA GLU A 309 17.00 0.83 7.23
C GLU A 309 16.87 1.89 8.31
N ALA A 310 17.10 3.17 7.99
CA ALA A 310 16.96 4.27 8.94
C ALA A 310 15.55 4.40 9.54
N ARG A 311 14.54 3.85 8.84
CA ARG A 311 13.14 3.88 9.27
C ARG A 311 12.64 2.53 9.80
N GLY A 312 13.48 1.50 9.79
CA GLY A 312 13.09 0.14 10.17
C GLY A 312 12.12 -0.53 9.18
N GLU A 313 12.02 0.00 7.95
CA GLU A 313 11.05 -0.42 6.93
C GLU A 313 11.59 -1.52 5.99
N ALA A 314 12.74 -2.11 6.30
CA ALA A 314 13.38 -3.17 5.50
C ALA A 314 12.72 -4.56 5.66
N GLY A 315 11.70 -4.68 6.51
CA GLY A 315 11.06 -5.95 6.89
C GLY A 315 11.83 -6.72 7.96
N THR A 316 11.15 -7.66 8.63
CA THR A 316 11.81 -8.66 9.48
C THR A 316 12.59 -9.63 8.60
N ALA A 317 13.91 -9.75 8.81
CA ALA A 317 14.71 -10.77 8.15
C ALA A 317 14.10 -12.16 8.40
N PRO A 318 14.13 -13.09 7.42
CA PRO A 318 13.78 -14.47 7.69
C PRO A 318 14.67 -14.97 8.82
N SER A 319 14.07 -15.56 9.85
CA SER A 319 14.83 -16.30 10.86
C SER A 319 15.57 -17.44 10.14
N GLU A 320 16.89 -17.33 10.01
CA GLU A 320 17.73 -18.46 9.60
C GLU A 320 17.70 -19.51 10.73
N SER A 321 16.70 -20.39 10.69
CA SER A 321 16.71 -21.67 11.39
C SER A 321 16.76 -22.77 10.34
N GLY A 322 17.97 -23.15 9.96
CA GLY A 322 18.20 -24.21 8.99
C GLY A 322 19.70 -24.48 8.80
N GLN A 323 20.32 -25.11 9.79
CA GLN A 323 21.64 -25.75 9.62
C GLN A 323 21.60 -26.75 8.45
N PRO A 324 22.53 -26.70 7.49
CA PRO A 324 22.88 -27.88 6.70
C PRO A 324 23.91 -28.70 7.46
N GLY A 325 23.62 -30.00 7.59
CA GLY A 325 24.47 -30.99 8.25
C GLY A 325 25.84 -31.14 7.61
N ALA A 326 26.78 -31.54 8.47
CA ALA A 326 28.15 -31.86 8.15
C ALA A 326 28.26 -32.97 7.09
N GLY A 327 29.06 -32.71 6.06
CA GLY A 327 29.64 -33.70 5.16
C GLY A 327 31.14 -33.42 5.04
N GLU A 328 31.95 -34.37 5.49
CA GLU A 328 33.41 -34.33 5.54
C GLU A 328 34.07 -34.06 4.16
N PRO A 329 35.20 -33.33 4.10
CA PRO A 329 35.99 -33.22 2.89
C PRO A 329 37.13 -34.25 2.85
N ARG A 330 37.35 -34.87 1.69
CA ARG A 330 38.48 -35.76 1.40
C ARG A 330 39.66 -34.97 0.82
N ALA A 331 40.85 -35.26 1.33
CA ALA A 331 42.11 -34.52 1.16
C ALA A 331 42.77 -34.58 -0.23
N SER A 332 43.58 -33.56 -0.55
CA SER A 332 44.80 -33.69 -1.38
C SER A 332 45.81 -32.56 -1.05
N THR A 333 46.88 -32.93 -0.33
CA THR A 333 48.31 -32.51 -0.40
C THR A 333 48.76 -31.18 -1.04
N GLU A 334 49.21 -30.23 -0.18
CA GLU A 334 50.57 -29.62 0.01
C GLU A 334 51.48 -29.11 -1.14
N PRO A 335 52.55 -28.29 -0.87
CA PRO A 335 52.77 -27.25 0.18
C PRO A 335 53.54 -25.98 -0.30
N GLY A 336 53.73 -24.99 0.60
CA GLY A 336 54.76 -23.93 0.44
C GLY A 336 54.74 -22.77 1.47
N THR A 337 55.53 -22.89 2.55
CA THR A 337 56.38 -21.91 3.31
C THR A 337 56.05 -20.39 3.27
N SER A 338 56.17 -19.53 4.31
CA SER A 338 56.97 -19.53 5.56
C SER A 338 56.62 -18.32 6.48
N SER A 339 56.96 -18.45 7.77
CA SER A 339 57.49 -17.45 8.73
C SER A 339 56.60 -16.42 9.49
N GLU A 340 56.60 -16.63 10.82
CA GLU A 340 56.19 -15.91 12.05
C GLU A 340 56.86 -14.52 12.35
N PRO A 341 56.72 -13.89 13.56
CA PRO A 341 55.57 -13.75 14.50
C PRO A 341 55.40 -12.30 15.07
N GLY A 342 54.39 -12.07 15.94
CA GLY A 342 54.27 -10.85 16.74
C GLY A 342 53.21 -10.91 17.86
N GLU A 343 53.68 -10.81 19.10
CA GLU A 343 53.03 -11.01 20.41
C GLU A 343 51.91 -10.04 20.87
N SER A 344 51.17 -10.56 21.88
CA SER A 344 50.72 -9.91 23.14
C SER A 344 49.31 -9.33 23.28
N GLY A 345 48.67 -9.71 24.40
CA GLY A 345 47.70 -8.88 25.11
C GLY A 345 46.42 -9.60 25.56
N ALA A 346 46.46 -10.30 26.71
CA ALA A 346 45.28 -10.77 27.42
C ALA A 346 45.23 -10.19 28.84
N THR A 347 44.02 -9.85 29.32
CA THR A 347 43.45 -9.94 30.70
C THR A 347 42.25 -8.99 30.85
N PRO A 348 41.35 -9.13 31.85
CA PRO A 348 41.09 -10.26 32.77
C PRO A 348 39.60 -10.61 33.01
N ASN A 349 39.41 -11.73 33.74
CA ASN A 349 38.44 -12.00 34.81
C ASN A 349 36.92 -11.92 34.61
N SER A 350 36.24 -13.03 34.87
CA SER A 350 35.61 -13.41 36.16
C SER A 350 34.43 -14.37 35.89
N SER A 351 34.50 -15.61 36.39
CA SER A 351 33.68 -16.18 37.49
C SER A 351 32.15 -16.09 37.22
N ARG A 352 31.32 -17.11 37.46
CA ARG A 352 31.30 -18.16 38.48
C ARG A 352 30.12 -19.11 38.14
N SER A 353 30.25 -20.40 38.51
CA SER A 353 29.23 -21.33 39.04
C SER A 353 27.74 -21.12 38.67
N GLY A 354 26.96 -22.11 38.29
CA GLY A 354 27.05 -23.56 38.48
C GLY A 354 25.64 -24.14 38.61
N GLU A 355 25.54 -25.45 38.35
CA GLU A 355 24.58 -26.44 38.89
C GLU A 355 23.10 -26.22 38.49
N ASP A 356 22.49 -27.09 37.69
CA ASP A 356 22.01 -28.48 37.95
C ASP A 356 20.48 -28.39 37.75
N SER A 357 19.70 -29.36 37.28
CA SER A 357 19.88 -30.77 36.96
C SER A 357 18.61 -31.22 36.18
N GLU A 358 18.77 -32.30 35.39
CA GLU A 358 17.86 -33.44 35.16
C GLU A 358 16.41 -33.40 35.69
N SER A 359 15.39 -34.03 35.11
CA SER A 359 15.23 -35.14 34.16
C SER A 359 13.70 -35.27 33.93
N GLY A 360 13.21 -35.74 32.78
CA GLY A 360 12.77 -37.13 32.68
C GLY A 360 11.49 -37.27 31.84
N LYS A 361 11.55 -38.20 30.88
CA LYS A 361 10.44 -38.87 30.15
C LYS A 361 9.41 -39.45 31.16
N VAL A 362 8.18 -39.85 30.82
CA VAL A 362 7.79 -40.94 29.89
C VAL A 362 6.29 -40.90 29.56
N ASP A 363 5.96 -41.57 28.46
CA ASP A 363 4.71 -41.85 27.77
C ASP A 363 3.55 -42.49 28.57
N SER A 364 2.30 -42.31 28.08
CA SER A 364 1.44 -43.37 27.49
C SER A 364 -0.06 -43.30 27.79
N ALA A 365 -0.83 -43.36 26.69
CA ALA A 365 -2.00 -44.22 26.42
C ALA A 365 -3.42 -43.97 27.02
N GLN A 366 -4.33 -43.72 26.05
CA GLN A 366 -5.60 -44.41 25.75
C GLN A 366 -6.82 -44.40 26.71
N SER A 367 -7.93 -43.87 26.18
CA SER A 367 -9.26 -44.51 25.99
C SER A 367 -10.25 -43.39 25.56
N GLY A 368 -11.18 -43.50 24.62
CA GLY A 368 -11.86 -44.64 24.02
C GLY A 368 -13.35 -44.56 24.39
N THR A 369 -14.22 -44.39 23.37
CA THR A 369 -15.71 -44.46 23.29
C THR A 369 -16.32 -43.12 22.83
N GLY A 370 -17.19 -43.02 21.82
CA GLY A 370 -17.88 -44.00 20.99
C GLY A 370 -19.35 -43.60 20.79
N LEU A 371 -19.81 -43.64 19.53
CA LEU A 371 -21.21 -43.61 19.02
C LEU A 371 -21.87 -42.23 18.82
N ALA A 372 -22.73 -41.97 17.82
CA ALA A 372 -23.02 -42.50 16.48
C ALA A 372 -24.29 -41.77 15.97
N GLY A 373 -24.45 -41.65 14.64
CA GLY A 373 -25.76 -41.51 13.96
C GLY A 373 -26.11 -40.06 13.54
N SER A 374 -25.81 -39.62 12.32
CA SER A 374 -26.54 -39.86 11.05
C SER A 374 -27.83 -39.05 10.90
N THR A 375 -27.90 -38.14 9.93
CA THR A 375 -28.76 -38.29 8.74
C THR A 375 -28.55 -37.13 7.76
N SER A 376 -28.56 -37.51 6.50
CA SER A 376 -28.44 -36.73 5.27
C SER A 376 -29.71 -35.93 4.94
N SER A 377 -29.55 -34.75 4.34
CA SER A 377 -30.46 -34.27 3.30
C SER A 377 -29.72 -33.36 2.33
N SER A 378 -29.68 -33.82 1.09
CA SER A 378 -29.24 -33.16 -0.12
C SER A 378 -30.28 -32.13 -0.59
N ASP A 379 -29.89 -30.88 -0.76
CA ASP A 379 -30.65 -29.89 -1.52
C ASP A 379 -29.77 -29.27 -2.60
N GLN A 380 -30.01 -29.68 -3.85
CA GLN A 380 -29.53 -29.02 -5.06
C GLN A 380 -30.47 -27.85 -5.35
N ALA A 381 -30.00 -26.61 -5.15
CA ALA A 381 -30.70 -25.42 -5.59
C ALA A 381 -30.16 -24.98 -6.97
N SER A 382 -31.04 -25.05 -7.97
CA SER A 382 -30.83 -24.63 -9.34
C SER A 382 -30.56 -23.12 -9.45
N LYS A 383 -29.55 -22.76 -10.26
CA LYS A 383 -29.24 -21.39 -10.69
C LYS A 383 -30.33 -20.86 -11.64
N PRO A 384 -30.80 -19.61 -11.52
CA PRO A 384 -31.50 -18.94 -12.60
C PRO A 384 -30.50 -18.31 -13.59
N SER A 385 -30.68 -18.62 -14.86
CA SER A 385 -30.01 -18.00 -16.01
C SER A 385 -30.57 -16.59 -16.25
N CYS A 386 -29.71 -15.56 -16.19
CA CYS A 386 -30.04 -14.23 -16.70
C CYS A 386 -29.72 -14.18 -18.20
N GLU A 387 -30.76 -14.11 -19.02
CA GLU A 387 -30.66 -13.80 -20.45
C GLU A 387 -30.29 -12.33 -20.66
N PHE A 388 -29.37 -12.10 -21.59
CA PHE A 388 -28.82 -10.82 -21.97
C PHE A 388 -29.80 -10.11 -22.93
N ILE A 389 -30.34 -8.96 -22.53
CA ILE A 389 -31.13 -8.09 -23.41
C ILE A 389 -30.18 -7.04 -24.02
N PRO A 390 -29.91 -7.03 -25.33
CA PRO A 390 -29.06 -6.01 -25.95
C PRO A 390 -29.79 -4.66 -26.03
N SER A 391 -29.13 -3.60 -25.58
CA SER A 391 -29.61 -2.21 -25.74
C SER A 391 -29.50 -1.72 -27.19
N PRO A 392 -30.41 -0.84 -27.65
CA PRO A 392 -30.45 -0.37 -29.05
C PRO A 392 -29.33 0.63 -29.37
N SER A 393 -28.75 0.49 -30.56
CA SER A 393 -27.71 1.36 -31.13
C SER A 393 -28.20 2.81 -31.32
N PRO A 394 -27.34 3.83 -31.12
CA PRO A 394 -27.69 5.24 -31.38
C PRO A 394 -27.75 5.54 -32.89
N PRO A 395 -28.57 6.53 -33.31
CA PRO A 395 -28.76 6.85 -34.73
C PRO A 395 -27.53 7.55 -35.33
N ARG A 396 -27.21 7.17 -36.58
CA ARG A 396 -26.22 7.85 -37.43
C ARG A 396 -26.70 9.26 -37.75
N ILE A 397 -25.90 10.26 -37.38
CA ILE A 397 -26.05 11.62 -37.90
C ILE A 397 -25.27 11.71 -39.22
N SER A 398 -25.99 11.90 -40.32
CA SER A 398 -25.44 12.20 -41.64
C SER A 398 -25.04 13.67 -41.71
N HIS A 399 -23.83 13.94 -42.18
CA HIS A 399 -23.40 15.27 -42.58
C HIS A 399 -24.01 15.68 -43.94
N THR A 400 -24.56 16.89 -43.96
CA THR A 400 -24.80 17.78 -45.11
C THR A 400 -24.86 19.18 -44.48
N VAL A 401 -24.06 20.19 -44.83
CA VAL A 401 -23.37 20.56 -46.08
C VAL A 401 -21.96 21.07 -45.75
#